data_AF-A0AAX1KEI7-F1
#
_entry.id   AF-A0AAX1KEI7-F1
#
_cell.length_a   1.000
_cell.length_b   1.000
_cell.length_c   1.000
_cell.angle_alpha   90.00
_cell.angle_beta   90.00
_cell.angle_gamma   90.00
#
_symmetry.space_group_name_H-M   'P 1'
#
loop_
_entity.id
_entity.type
_entity.pdbx_description
1 polymer ?
#
loop_
_entity_poly.entity_id
_entity_poly.type
_entity_poly.pdbx_seq_one_letter_code
_entity_poly.pdbx_strand_id
1 'polypeptide(L)'
;MLSTAEAIAAIAVMAIITFLTRALPFLLFDRGESPPKLILYLGRVLPPAIIAMLIVYCLRGVSFAAPGGWVPQLVSVAAVVILHLWRSNTLLSIFGGTILYMVLVQAVFP
;
A
#
# COMPACT_ATOMS: atom_id res chain seq x y z
N MET A 1 -23.85 12.36 10.75
CA MET A 1 -24.15 11.34 9.72
C MET A 1 -24.24 12.08 8.41
N LEU A 2 -23.51 11.67 7.38
CA LEU A 2 -23.57 12.32 6.07
C LEU A 2 -24.96 12.06 5.47
N SER A 3 -25.65 13.11 5.01
CA SER A 3 -26.90 12.93 4.28
C SER A 3 -26.65 12.18 2.97
N THR A 4 -27.60 11.38 2.49
CA THR A 4 -27.48 10.64 1.22
C THR A 4 -27.12 11.56 0.06
N ALA A 5 -27.65 12.80 0.07
CA ALA A 5 -27.33 13.82 -0.93
C ALA A 5 -25.87 14.28 -0.86
N GLU A 6 -25.32 14.46 0.35
CA GLU A 6 -23.91 14.84 0.56
C GLU A 6 -22.97 13.71 0.15
N ALA A 7 -23.33 12.45 0.41
CA ALA A 7 -22.56 11.29 -0.02
C ALA A 7 -22.48 11.18 -1.54
N ILE A 8 -23.61 11.36 -2.23
CA ILE A 8 -23.67 11.36 -3.70
C ILE A 8 -22.84 12.51 -4.27
N ALA A 9 -22.97 13.71 -3.70
CA ALA A 9 -22.19 14.88 -4.12
C ALA A 9 -20.68 14.65 -3.93
N ALA A 10 -20.26 14.09 -2.79
CA ALA A 10 -18.86 13.78 -2.52
C ALA A 10 -18.29 12.74 -3.51
N ILE A 11 -19.04 11.68 -3.80
CA ILE A 11 -18.64 10.67 -4.80
C ILE A 11 -18.49 11.31 -6.18
N ALA A 12 -19.44 12.14 -6.59
CA ALA A 12 -19.40 12.82 -7.89
C ALA A 12 -18.16 13.72 -8.00
N VAL A 13 -17.86 14.51 -6.97
CA VAL A 13 -16.68 15.38 -6.94
C VAL A 13 -15.39 14.56 -6.99
N MET A 14 -15.27 13.51 -6.17
CA MET A 14 -14.10 12.63 -6.15
C MET A 14 -13.90 11.93 -7.51
N ALA A 15 -14.98 11.49 -8.16
CA ALA A 15 -14.93 10.87 -9.47
C ALA A 15 -14.43 11.85 -10.54
N ILE A 16 -14.96 13.08 -10.57
CA ILE A 16 -14.53 14.13 -11.50
C ILE A 16 -13.05 14.46 -11.31
N ILE A 17 -12.61 14.67 -10.05
CA ILE A 17 -11.21 15.00 -9.75
C ILE A 17 -10.29 13.82 -10.12
N THR A 18 -10.67 12.58 -9.81
CA THR A 18 -9.88 11.38 -10.18
C THR A 18 -9.77 11.22 -11.69
N PHE A 19 -10.87 11.43 -12.41
CA PHE A 19 -10.88 11.38 -13.86
C PHE A 19 -9.99 12.48 -14.45
N LEU A 20 -10.13 13.71 -13.98
CA LEU A 20 -9.35 14.85 -14.46
C LEU A 20 -7.86 14.65 -14.18
N THR A 21 -7.48 14.24 -12.97
CA THR A 21 -6.06 13.97 -12.62
C THR A 21 -5.45 12.82 -13.42
N ARG A 22 -6.24 11.81 -13.83
CA ARG A 22 -5.78 10.75 -14.74
C ARG A 22 -5.72 11.19 -16.20
N ALA A 23 -6.65 12.02 -16.65
CA ALA A 23 -6.73 12.51 -18.02
C ALA A 23 -5.74 13.65 -18.31
N LEU A 24 -5.38 14.44 -17.29
CA LEU A 24 -4.51 15.61 -17.39
C LEU A 24 -3.09 15.28 -17.90
N PRO A 25 -2.42 14.19 -17.46
CA PRO A 25 -1.16 13.75 -18.07
C PRO A 25 -1.33 13.47 -19.56
N PHE A 26 -2.41 12.80 -19.98
CA PHE A 26 -2.64 12.54 -21.39
C PHE A 26 -2.89 13.84 -22.15
N LEU A 27 -3.81 14.69 -21.70
CA LEU A 27 -4.19 15.93 -22.41
C LEU A 27 -3.04 16.95 -22.52
N LEU A 28 -2.13 17.01 -21.53
CA LEU A 28 -0.95 17.88 -21.56
C LEU A 28 0.21 17.31 -22.40
N PHE A 29 0.34 15.98 -22.47
CA PHE A 29 1.47 15.31 -23.13
C PHE A 29 1.10 14.62 -24.46
N ASP A 30 -0.13 14.76 -24.97
CA ASP A 30 -0.61 14.17 -26.24
C ASP A 30 -0.02 14.82 -27.51
N ARG A 31 1.07 15.59 -27.40
CA ARG A 31 1.69 16.32 -28.54
C ARG A 31 2.77 15.52 -29.29
N GLY A 32 2.74 14.20 -29.24
CA GLY A 32 3.60 13.33 -30.05
C GLY A 32 5.08 13.27 -29.64
N GLU A 33 5.51 14.09 -28.68
CA GLU A 33 6.81 13.97 -28.03
C GLU A 33 6.68 13.19 -26.72
N SER A 34 7.62 12.27 -26.50
CA SER A 34 7.67 11.43 -25.31
C SER A 34 7.48 12.24 -24.01
N PRO A 35 6.67 11.77 -23.05
CA PRO A 35 6.43 12.50 -21.81
C PRO A 35 7.76 12.84 -21.10
N PRO A 36 7.85 13.99 -20.41
CA PRO A 36 9.09 14.46 -19.79
C PRO A 36 9.78 13.39 -18.96
N LYS A 37 11.11 13.27 -19.11
CA LYS A 37 11.92 12.28 -18.38
C LYS A 37 11.68 12.32 -16.86
N LEU A 38 11.40 13.50 -16.29
CA LEU A 38 11.06 13.69 -14.88
C LEU A 38 9.77 12.97 -14.48
N ILE A 39 8.73 12.97 -15.32
CA ILE A 39 7.43 12.35 -15.01
C ILE A 39 7.53 10.84 -15.11
N LEU A 40 8.25 10.33 -16.11
CA LEU A 40 8.58 8.90 -16.23
C LEU A 40 9.42 8.42 -15.03
N TYR A 41 10.39 9.23 -14.61
CA TYR A 41 11.19 8.94 -13.43
C TYR A 41 10.32 8.89 -12.17
N LEU A 42 9.50 9.93 -11.92
CA LEU A 42 8.57 9.97 -10.80
C LEU A 42 7.63 8.77 -10.80
N GLY A 43 7.03 8.43 -11.95
CA GLY A 43 6.16 7.27 -12.09
C GLY A 43 6.84 5.94 -11.80
N ARG A 44 8.16 5.83 -11.99
CA ARG A 44 8.95 4.64 -11.69
C ARG A 44 9.36 4.54 -10.22
N VAL A 45 9.63 5.67 -9.55
CA VAL A 45 10.13 5.69 -8.16
C VAL A 45 9.06 5.87 -7.11
N LEU A 46 7.93 6.52 -7.45
CA LEU A 46 6.83 6.75 -6.53
C LEU A 46 6.18 5.45 -6.04
N PRO A 47 5.83 4.47 -6.90
CA PRO A 47 5.17 3.26 -6.42
C PRO A 47 6.02 2.47 -5.42
N PRO A 48 7.32 2.18 -5.68
CA PRO A 48 8.18 1.54 -4.69
C PRO A 48 8.31 2.34 -3.38
N ALA A 49 8.42 3.67 -3.46
CA ALA A 49 8.55 4.53 -2.28
C ALA A 49 7.28 4.50 -1.41
N ILE A 50 6.09 4.50 -2.03
CA ILE A 50 4.82 4.41 -1.31
C ILE A 50 4.69 3.06 -0.62
N ILE A 51 5.05 1.95 -1.29
CA ILE A 51 5.03 0.63 -0.66
C ILE A 51 5.97 0.58 0.55
N ALA A 52 7.18 1.13 0.44
CA ALA A 52 8.11 1.22 1.56
C ALA A 52 7.53 2.06 2.72
N MET A 53 6.92 3.21 2.41
CA MET A 53 6.27 4.06 3.40
C MET A 53 5.09 3.36 4.08
N LEU A 54 4.28 2.58 3.36
CA LEU A 54 3.19 1.80 3.93
C LEU A 54 3.72 0.77 4.94
N ILE A 55 4.82 0.08 4.63
CA ILE A 55 5.47 -0.85 5.57
C ILE A 55 5.92 -0.12 6.84
N VAL A 56 6.57 1.03 6.70
CA VAL A 56 6.99 1.87 7.84
C VAL A 56 5.78 2.34 8.65
N TYR A 57 4.69 2.72 7.99
CA TYR A 57 3.47 3.19 8.65
C TYR A 57 2.76 2.07 9.42
N CYS A 58 2.69 0.86 8.85
CA CYS A 58 2.20 -0.33 9.55
C CYS A 58 3.01 -0.63 10.81
N LEU A 59 4.32 -0.38 10.77
CA LEU A 59 5.22 -0.51 11.93
C LEU A 59 5.13 0.68 12.91
N ARG A 60 4.63 1.85 12.49
CA ARG A 60 4.50 3.03 13.36
C ARG A 60 3.35 2.90 14.36
N GLY A 61 2.29 2.18 14.00
CA GLY A 61 1.10 1.98 14.85
C GLY A 61 1.23 0.87 15.89
N VAL A 62 2.40 0.23 15.98
CA VAL A 62 2.62 -0.90 16.88
C VAL A 62 2.76 -0.40 18.31
N SER A 63 1.80 -0.77 19.16
CA SER A 63 1.81 -0.35 20.56
C SER A 63 2.83 -1.20 21.33
N PHE A 64 3.89 -0.55 21.83
CA PHE A 64 4.87 -1.16 22.73
C PHE A 64 4.32 -1.46 24.14
N ALA A 65 3.04 -1.12 24.40
CA ALA A 65 2.42 -1.26 25.72
C ALA A 65 1.99 -2.70 26.04
N ALA A 66 1.83 -3.59 25.05
CA ALA A 66 1.49 -4.99 25.25
C ALA A 66 2.46 -5.91 24.48
N PRO A 67 3.03 -6.96 25.10
CA PRO A 67 3.91 -7.92 24.44
C PRO A 67 3.28 -8.61 23.21
N GLY A 68 1.94 -8.73 23.18
CA GLY A 68 1.21 -9.27 22.04
C GLY A 68 1.05 -8.31 20.84
N GLY A 69 1.39 -7.03 20.99
CA GLY A 69 1.25 -6.04 19.93
C GLY A 69 2.38 -6.10 18.91
N TRP A 70 3.63 -6.04 19.36
CA TRP A 70 4.81 -5.81 18.50
C TRP A 70 5.50 -7.09 18.02
N VAL A 71 5.46 -8.17 18.82
CA VAL A 71 6.15 -9.43 18.52
C VAL A 71 5.60 -10.10 17.24
N PRO A 72 4.27 -10.22 17.04
CA PRO A 72 3.75 -10.92 15.88
C PRO A 72 4.08 -10.20 14.57
N GLN A 73 4.07 -8.87 14.59
CA GLN A 73 4.32 -8.02 13.43
C GLN A 73 5.78 -8.09 13.01
N LEU A 74 6.73 -8.00 13.96
CA LEU A 74 8.16 -8.11 13.67
C LEU A 74 8.55 -9.50 13.17
N VAL A 75 8.03 -10.57 13.80
CA VAL A 75 8.29 -11.96 13.38
C VAL A 75 7.69 -12.23 12.00
N SER A 76 6.49 -11.74 11.72
CA SER A 76 5.84 -11.91 10.41
C SER A 76 6.61 -11.17 9.30
N VAL A 77 7.05 -9.93 9.55
CA VAL A 77 7.87 -9.18 8.59
C VAL A 77 9.20 -9.89 8.35
N ALA A 78 9.89 -10.35 9.40
CA ALA A 78 11.15 -11.09 9.27
C ALA A 78 10.96 -12.40 8.48
N ALA A 79 9.92 -13.18 8.78
CA ALA A 79 9.60 -14.41 8.07
C ALA A 79 9.26 -14.16 6.60
N VAL A 80 8.50 -13.10 6.29
CA VAL A 80 8.20 -12.70 4.90
C VAL A 80 9.47 -12.32 4.16
N VAL A 81 10.38 -11.55 4.77
CA VAL A 81 11.67 -11.18 4.17
C VAL A 81 12.52 -12.41 3.88
N ILE A 82 12.64 -13.32 4.84
CA ILE A 82 13.40 -14.57 4.70
C ILE A 82 12.79 -15.44 3.59
N LEU A 83 11.48 -15.61 3.58
CA LEU A 83 10.77 -16.44 2.60
C LEU A 83 10.79 -15.82 1.20
N HIS A 84 10.75 -14.49 1.10
CA HIS A 84 10.88 -13.77 -0.16
C HIS A 84 12.27 -13.92 -0.78
N LEU A 85 13.33 -13.79 0.03
CA LEU A 85 14.71 -13.97 -0.40
C LEU A 85 15.00 -15.40 -0.87
N TRP A 86 14.35 -16.40 -0.26
CA TRP A 86 14.59 -17.80 -0.58
C TRP A 86 13.82 -18.30 -1.80
N ARG A 87 12.58 -17.82 -2.01
CA ARG A 87 11.68 -18.40 -3.02
C ARG A 87 11.39 -17.48 -4.21
N SER A 88 11.80 -16.20 -4.15
CA SER A 88 11.64 -15.16 -5.18
C SER A 88 10.24 -15.08 -5.83
N ASN A 89 9.22 -15.64 -5.17
CA ASN A 89 7.87 -15.78 -5.71
C ASN A 89 6.91 -14.89 -4.90
N THR A 90 6.48 -13.79 -5.52
CA THR A 90 5.71 -12.73 -4.88
C THR A 90 4.37 -13.22 -4.32
N LEU A 91 3.69 -14.15 -5.01
CA LEU A 91 2.41 -14.68 -4.54
C LEU A 91 2.57 -15.49 -3.25
N LEU A 92 3.62 -16.32 -3.17
CA LEU A 92 3.86 -17.17 -2.00
C LEU A 92 4.24 -16.35 -0.76
N SER A 93 4.92 -15.22 -0.96
CA SER A 93 5.33 -14.30 0.09
C SER A 93 4.13 -13.52 0.67
N ILE A 94 3.17 -13.09 -0.16
CA ILE A 94 1.95 -12.40 0.28
C ILE A 94 1.04 -13.34 1.08
N PHE A 95 0.71 -14.51 0.51
CA PHE A 95 -0.18 -15.46 1.18
C PHE A 95 0.48 -16.08 2.41
N GLY A 96 1.75 -16.47 2.32
CA GLY A 96 2.50 -17.03 3.44
C GLY A 96 2.63 -16.04 4.60
N GLY A 97 2.93 -14.77 4.32
CA GLY A 97 2.99 -13.72 5.34
C GLY A 97 1.65 -13.46 6.03
N THR A 98 0.57 -13.39 5.25
CA THR A 98 -0.79 -13.16 5.78
C THR A 98 -1.24 -14.31 6.67
N ILE A 99 -1.06 -15.56 6.22
CA ILE A 99 -1.45 -16.75 7.00
C ILE A 99 -0.63 -16.83 8.28
N LEU A 100 0.69 -16.63 8.20
CA LEU A 100 1.56 -16.66 9.37
C LEU A 100 1.16 -15.58 10.38
N TYR A 101 0.88 -14.36 9.92
CA TYR A 101 0.42 -13.27 10.77
C TYR A 101 -0.91 -13.60 11.46
N MET A 102 -1.89 -14.11 10.73
CA MET A 102 -3.19 -14.48 11.30
C MET A 102 -3.09 -15.61 12.33
N VAL A 103 -2.27 -16.63 12.05
CA VAL A 103 -2.02 -17.73 13.00
C VAL A 103 -1.34 -17.20 14.26
N LEU A 104 -0.34 -16.33 14.13
CA LEU A 104 0.42 -15.82 15.26
C LEU A 104 -0.42 -14.91 16.16
N VAL A 105 -1.31 -14.10 15.58
CA VAL A 105 -2.26 -13.27 16.32
C VAL A 105 -3.35 -14.12 16.99
N GLN A 106 -3.93 -15.10 16.30
CA GLN A 106 -5.06 -15.85 16.86
C GLN A 106 -4.67 -17.02 17.79
N ALA A 107 -3.50 -17.64 17.59
CA ALA A 107 -3.12 -18.86 18.30
C ALA A 107 -2.10 -18.64 19.42
N VAL A 108 -1.28 -17.57 19.36
CA VAL A 108 -0.17 -17.34 20.31
C VAL A 108 -0.42 -16.16 21.24
N PHE A 109 -1.16 -15.13 20.79
CA PHE A 109 -1.47 -13.94 21.59
C PHE A 109 -2.96 -13.54 21.44
N PRO A 110 -3.90 -14.30 22.04
CA PRO A 110 -5.32 -13.91 22.08
C PRO A 110 -5.57 -12.65 22.93
#